data_AF-A0AAW0IB03-F1
#
_entry.id   AF-A0AAW0IB03-F1
#
_cell.length_a   1.000
_cell.length_b   1.000
_cell.length_c   1.000
_cell.angle_alpha   90.00
_cell.angle_beta   90.00
_cell.angle_gamma   90.00
#
_symmetry.space_group_name_H-M   'P 1'
#
loop_
_entity.id
_entity.type
_entity.pdbx_description
1 polymer ?
#
loop_
_entity_poly.entity_id
_entity_poly.type
_entity_poly.pdbx_seq_one_letter_code
_entity_poly.pdbx_strand_id
1 'polypeptide(L)'
;MGPGQSMAAEKNDSFPIEYSAFNTSIHAGIRYKNWKLLTGYPGCGHWIPPPSQSNVSEIRSLDSSTKTVWLFDIDQDPEEKHDLSREHPHIVLKLLSRLQHYHEHSVPSYFPPMDPRCDPKDTGVWSPWM
;
A
#
# COMPACT_ATOMS: atom_id res chain seq x y z
N MET A 1 46.24 -38.38 1.66
CA MET A 1 45.08 -39.09 2.25
C MET A 1 44.73 -38.40 3.56
N GLY A 2 43.48 -37.97 3.71
CA GLY A 2 42.99 -37.16 4.84
C GLY A 2 42.40 -35.82 4.35
N PRO A 3 41.26 -35.35 4.91
CA PRO A 3 39.98 -35.39 4.19
C PRO A 3 39.55 -34.04 3.60
N GLY A 4 38.82 -34.10 2.48
CA GLY A 4 38.19 -32.96 1.83
C GLY A 4 37.01 -32.46 2.65
N GLN A 5 37.00 -31.15 2.95
CA GLN A 5 35.86 -30.47 3.53
C GLN A 5 34.75 -30.35 2.48
N SER A 6 33.65 -31.05 2.73
CA SER A 6 32.39 -30.88 2.01
C SER A 6 31.80 -29.52 2.42
N MET A 7 31.75 -28.56 1.51
CA MET A 7 30.89 -27.39 1.67
C MET A 7 29.45 -27.86 1.50
N ALA A 8 28.71 -27.93 2.62
CA ALA A 8 27.27 -27.99 2.56
C ALA A 8 26.77 -26.64 2.00
N ALA A 9 26.10 -26.69 0.86
CA ALA A 9 25.42 -25.54 0.29
C ALA A 9 24.33 -25.10 1.27
N GLU A 10 24.43 -23.85 1.75
CA GLU A 10 23.36 -23.20 2.50
C GLU A 10 22.15 -23.07 1.59
N LYS A 11 21.13 -23.87 1.88
CA LYS A 11 19.85 -23.85 1.21
C LYS A 11 19.10 -22.61 1.70
N ASN A 12 19.31 -21.49 1.01
CA ASN A 12 18.45 -20.32 1.10
C ASN A 12 17.04 -20.72 0.65
N ASP A 13 16.22 -21.18 1.59
CA ASP A 13 14.77 -21.35 1.41
C ASP A 13 14.08 -19.98 1.47
N SER A 14 14.51 -19.06 0.60
CA SER A 14 13.70 -17.90 0.23
C SER A 14 12.67 -18.38 -0.78
N PHE A 15 11.61 -19.02 -0.28
CA PHE A 15 10.40 -19.21 -1.07
C PHE A 15 9.91 -17.81 -1.48
N PRO A 16 9.80 -17.49 -2.77
CA PRO A 16 9.02 -16.34 -3.19
C PRO A 16 7.61 -16.66 -2.72
N ILE A 17 7.12 -15.94 -1.71
CA ILE A 17 5.69 -15.93 -1.44
C ILE A 17 5.09 -15.28 -2.68
N GLU A 18 4.72 -16.09 -3.68
CA GLU A 18 3.92 -15.64 -4.80
C GLU A 18 2.60 -15.18 -4.17
N TYR A 19 2.49 -13.86 -4.00
CA TYR A 19 1.25 -13.19 -3.66
C TYR A 19 0.28 -13.28 -4.85
N SER A 20 -0.07 -14.51 -5.24
CA SER A 20 -0.97 -14.84 -6.35
C SER A 20 -2.42 -14.40 -6.06
N ALA A 21 -2.70 -13.87 -4.86
CA ALA A 21 -4.04 -13.47 -4.49
C ALA A 21 -4.44 -12.13 -5.13
N PHE A 22 -3.58 -11.10 -5.14
CA PHE A 22 -3.93 -9.76 -5.62
C PHE A 22 -2.69 -9.04 -6.20
N ASN A 23 -2.86 -8.25 -7.26
CA ASN A 23 -1.76 -7.47 -7.84
C ASN A 23 -1.36 -6.32 -6.90
N THR A 24 -0.25 -6.49 -6.17
CA THR A 24 0.24 -5.54 -5.17
C THR A 24 0.77 -4.23 -5.75
N SER A 25 0.88 -4.09 -7.08
CA SER A 25 1.22 -2.80 -7.71
C SER A 25 0.03 -1.83 -7.71
N ILE A 26 -1.20 -2.31 -7.49
CA ILE A 26 -2.41 -1.48 -7.43
C ILE A 26 -2.47 -0.73 -6.08
N HIS A 27 -2.72 0.59 -6.13
CA HIS A 27 -3.00 1.40 -4.95
C HIS A 27 -4.30 0.91 -4.29
N ALA A 28 -4.18 0.32 -3.10
CA ALA A 28 -5.32 -0.10 -2.31
C ALA A 28 -5.00 -0.13 -0.81
N GLY A 29 -6.05 -0.11 0.01
CA GLY A 29 -5.94 -0.29 1.45
C GLY A 29 -7.16 -1.04 1.98
N ILE A 30 -6.94 -1.92 2.96
CA ILE A 30 -8.01 -2.65 3.65
C ILE A 30 -7.73 -2.72 5.15
N ARG A 31 -8.77 -2.51 5.97
CA ARG A 31 -8.72 -2.71 7.42
C ARG A 31 -9.62 -3.87 7.82
N TYR A 32 -9.13 -4.76 8.68
CA TYR A 32 -9.90 -5.85 9.27
C TYR A 32 -9.48 -6.04 10.72
N LYS A 33 -10.41 -5.72 11.64
CA LYS A 33 -10.09 -5.59 13.07
C LYS A 33 -8.92 -4.60 13.24
N ASN A 34 -7.88 -5.02 13.94
CA ASN A 34 -6.68 -4.27 14.25
C ASN A 34 -5.77 -4.09 13.02
N TRP A 35 -5.87 -4.99 12.04
CA TRP A 35 -4.92 -5.06 10.92
C TRP A 35 -5.29 -4.10 9.79
N LYS A 36 -4.32 -3.35 9.30
CA LYS A 36 -4.40 -2.55 8.07
C LYS A 36 -3.34 -3.03 7.09
N LEU A 37 -3.76 -3.36 5.88
CA LEU A 37 -2.87 -3.68 4.76
C LEU A 37 -2.92 -2.54 3.74
N LEU A 38 -1.77 -2.10 3.25
CA LEU A 38 -1.62 -1.15 2.15
C LEU A 38 -0.88 -1.82 0.99
N THR A 39 -1.29 -1.55 -0.25
CA THR A 39 -0.60 -2.00 -1.46
C THR A 39 -0.34 -0.86 -2.46
N GLY A 40 0.56 -1.09 -3.41
CA GLY A 40 0.92 -0.13 -4.46
C GLY A 40 1.69 1.06 -3.91
N TYR A 41 1.37 2.26 -4.40
CA TYR A 41 1.87 3.53 -3.84
C TYR A 41 0.79 4.14 -2.95
N PRO A 42 0.89 4.09 -1.59
CA PRO A 42 -0.15 4.59 -0.70
C PRO A 42 -0.31 6.13 -0.73
N GLY A 43 0.69 6.83 -1.28
CA GLY A 43 0.80 8.28 -1.19
C GLY A 43 2.14 8.70 -0.56
N CYS A 44 2.25 9.97 -0.20
CA CYS A 44 3.40 10.46 0.56
C CYS A 44 3.44 9.81 1.94
N GLY A 45 4.41 8.93 2.17
CA GLY A 45 4.61 8.22 3.45
C GLY A 45 5.46 8.99 4.47
N HIS A 46 5.59 10.31 4.32
CA HIS A 46 6.34 11.14 5.27
C HIS A 46 5.45 11.51 6.46
N TRP A 47 6.04 11.55 7.65
CA TRP A 47 5.39 12.13 8.81
C TRP A 47 5.61 13.64 8.81
N ILE A 48 4.53 14.42 8.82
CA ILE A 48 4.56 15.88 8.76
C ILE A 48 4.17 16.41 10.15
N PRO A 49 5.14 16.82 10.99
CA PRO A 49 4.84 17.33 12.32
C PRO A 49 4.20 18.73 12.26
N PRO A 50 3.47 19.17 13.30
CA PRO A 50 2.93 20.52 13.36
C PRO A 50 4.04 21.58 13.24
N PRO A 51 3.93 22.57 12.34
CA PRO A 51 4.99 23.55 12.11
C PRO A 51 5.36 24.39 13.34
N SER A 52 4.42 24.58 14.27
CA SER A 52 4.66 25.31 15.51
C SER A 52 5.40 24.49 16.58
N GLN A 53 5.60 23.19 16.36
CA GLN A 53 6.16 22.25 17.33
C GLN A 53 7.46 21.59 16.85
N SER A 54 7.83 21.77 15.58
CA SER A 54 8.99 21.14 14.95
C SER A 54 9.68 22.09 13.99
N ASN A 55 11.01 22.09 14.01
CA ASN A 55 11.85 22.80 13.03
C ASN A 55 12.07 21.99 11.74
N VAL A 56 11.58 20.74 11.70
CA VAL A 56 11.64 19.84 10.55
C VAL A 56 10.28 19.84 9.85
N SER A 57 10.29 20.00 8.52
CA SER A 57 9.07 20.01 7.70
C SER A 57 8.51 18.62 7.41
N GLU A 58 9.38 17.61 7.31
CA GLU A 58 9.00 16.22 7.05
C GLU A 58 10.00 15.25 7.69
N ILE A 59 9.48 14.15 8.25
CA ILE A 59 10.27 13.00 8.67
C ILE A 59 10.02 11.90 7.64
N ARG A 60 11.06 11.54 6.89
CA ARG A 60 10.95 10.59 5.78
C ARG A 60 10.85 9.15 6.28
N SER A 61 10.05 8.35 5.60
CA SER A 61 10.09 6.89 5.74
C SER A 61 11.43 6.35 5.20
N LEU A 62 11.90 5.26 5.80
CA LEU A 62 13.08 4.51 5.35
C LEU A 62 12.72 3.42 4.33
N ASP A 63 11.46 3.34 3.93
CA ASP A 63 10.98 2.38 2.95
C ASP A 63 11.67 2.55 1.58
N SER A 64 11.92 1.43 0.90
CA SER A 64 12.43 1.46 -0.47
C SER A 64 11.37 1.96 -1.44
N SER A 65 11.79 2.64 -2.51
CA SER A 65 10.88 3.10 -3.58
C SER A 65 10.18 1.97 -4.33
N THR A 66 10.66 0.74 -4.17
CA THR A 66 10.12 -0.49 -4.76
C THR A 66 9.16 -1.24 -3.84
N LYS A 67 8.99 -0.79 -2.59
CA LYS A 67 8.08 -1.45 -1.65
C LYS A 67 6.63 -1.22 -2.09
N THR A 68 5.84 -2.28 -2.06
CA THR A 68 4.45 -2.27 -2.54
C THR A 68 3.48 -2.94 -1.58
N VAL A 69 3.93 -3.37 -0.40
CA VAL A 69 3.10 -4.02 0.62
C VAL A 69 3.56 -3.57 2.01
N TRP A 70 2.59 -3.16 2.83
CA TRP A 70 2.75 -2.88 4.25
C TRP A 70 1.61 -3.52 5.04
N LEU A 71 1.90 -3.97 6.25
CA LEU A 71 0.91 -4.46 7.21
C LEU A 71 1.16 -3.80 8.56
N PHE A 72 0.13 -3.19 9.15
CA PHE A 72 0.20 -2.57 10.47
C PHE A 72 -0.87 -3.13 11.40
N ASP A 73 -0.54 -3.24 12.69
CA ASP A 73 -1.53 -3.39 13.76
C ASP A 73 -1.87 -1.99 14.28
N ILE A 74 -2.98 -1.42 13.80
CA ILE A 74 -3.38 -0.03 14.08
C ILE A 74 -3.80 0.17 15.54
N ASP A 75 -4.20 -0.88 16.25
CA ASP A 75 -4.58 -0.76 17.65
C ASP A 75 -3.33 -0.60 18.55
N GLN A 76 -2.18 -1.16 18.13
CA GLN A 76 -0.90 -1.01 18.83
C GLN A 76 0.00 0.08 18.23
N ASP A 77 -0.12 0.34 16.92
CA ASP A 77 0.70 1.27 16.16
C ASP A 77 -0.18 2.18 15.28
N PRO A 78 -0.89 3.15 15.88
CA PRO A 78 -1.77 4.06 15.16
C PRO A 78 -1.01 5.04 14.24
N GLU A 79 0.30 5.19 14.44
CA GLU A 79 1.16 6.07 13.65
C GLU A 79 1.82 5.34 12.46
N GLU A 80 1.54 4.05 12.28
CA GLU A 80 2.02 3.22 11.15
C GLU A 80 3.55 3.24 11.01
N LYS A 81 4.26 3.16 12.14
CA LYS A 81 5.73 3.24 12.20
C LYS A 81 6.41 1.90 11.95
N HIS A 82 5.74 0.78 12.21
CA HIS A 82 6.34 -0.56 12.18
C HIS A 82 5.60 -1.48 11.22
N ASP A 83 6.20 -1.73 10.05
CA ASP A 83 5.67 -2.70 9.09
C ASP A 83 5.87 -4.15 9.56
N LEU A 84 4.77 -4.86 9.74
CA LEU A 84 4.68 -6.25 10.20
C LEU A 84 4.47 -7.25 9.03
N SER A 85 4.58 -6.81 7.78
CA SER A 85 4.25 -7.63 6.59
C SER A 85 5.08 -8.92 6.49
N ARG A 86 6.36 -8.86 6.86
CA ARG A 86 7.28 -10.03 6.85
C ARG A 86 7.03 -10.97 8.02
N GLU A 87 6.56 -10.43 9.15
CA GLU A 87 6.34 -11.18 10.39
C GLU A 87 5.00 -11.93 10.36
N HIS A 88 4.00 -11.40 9.66
CA HIS A 88 2.65 -11.97 9.59
C HIS A 88 2.18 -12.27 8.15
N PRO A 89 2.90 -13.13 7.39
CA PRO A 89 2.60 -13.39 5.97
C PRO A 89 1.21 -14.01 5.75
N HIS A 90 0.69 -14.76 6.73
CA HIS A 90 -0.65 -15.34 6.70
C HIS A 90 -1.75 -14.27 6.77
N ILE A 91 -1.52 -13.17 7.49
CA ILE A 91 -2.45 -12.03 7.56
C ILE A 91 -2.39 -11.25 6.26
N VAL A 92 -1.19 -11.01 5.72
CA VAL A 92 -1.00 -10.40 4.40
C VAL A 92 -1.79 -11.18 3.34
N LEU A 93 -1.61 -12.50 3.24
CA LEU A 93 -2.31 -13.33 2.27
C LEU A 93 -3.83 -13.28 2.45
N LYS A 94 -4.32 -13.31 3.69
CA LYS A 94 -5.76 -13.19 4.00
C LYS A 94 -6.33 -11.86 3.51
N LEU A 95 -5.64 -10.75 3.76
CA LEU A 95 -6.11 -9.42 3.39
C LEU A 95 -5.98 -9.16 1.89
N LEU A 96 -4.92 -9.67 1.25
CA LEU A 96 -4.80 -9.65 -0.22
C LEU A 96 -5.92 -10.45 -0.89
N SER A 97 -6.27 -11.63 -0.37
CA SER A 97 -7.41 -12.40 -0.88
C SER A 97 -8.73 -11.64 -0.75
N ARG A 98 -8.89 -10.85 0.31
CA ARG A 98 -10.07 -9.97 0.47
C ARG A 98 -10.05 -8.78 -0.48
N LEU A 99 -8.88 -8.18 -0.76
CA LEU A 99 -8.74 -7.15 -1.79
C LEU A 99 -9.10 -7.68 -3.18
N GLN A 100 -8.62 -8.88 -3.53
CA GLN A 100 -8.96 -9.53 -4.79
C GLN A 100 -10.46 -9.76 -4.93
N HIS A 101 -11.10 -10.28 -3.87
CA HIS A 101 -12.54 -10.45 -3.87
C HIS A 101 -13.26 -9.13 -4.13
N TYR A 102 -12.87 -8.02 -3.49
CA TYR A 102 -13.47 -6.71 -3.79
C TYR A 102 -13.17 -6.23 -5.22
N HIS A 103 -11.96 -6.47 -5.71
CA HIS A 103 -11.56 -6.10 -7.06
C HIS A 103 -12.39 -6.81 -8.14
N GLU A 104 -12.58 -8.12 -8.02
CA GLU A 104 -13.38 -8.94 -8.95
C GLU A 104 -14.86 -8.52 -9.01
N HIS A 105 -15.39 -7.97 -7.92
CA HIS A 105 -16.77 -7.53 -7.82
C HIS A 105 -16.93 -6.01 -8.00
N SER A 106 -15.85 -5.31 -8.35
CA SER A 106 -15.88 -3.88 -8.64
C SER A 106 -16.30 -3.62 -10.08
N VAL A 107 -16.92 -2.47 -10.31
CA VAL A 107 -17.18 -1.96 -11.66
C VAL A 107 -15.94 -1.21 -12.19
N PRO A 108 -15.77 -1.09 -13.52
CA PRO A 108 -14.72 -0.26 -14.09
C PRO A 108 -14.79 1.18 -13.60
N SER A 109 -13.62 1.82 -13.40
CA SER A 109 -13.55 3.24 -13.07
C SER A 109 -14.08 4.09 -14.23
N TYR A 110 -14.98 5.03 -13.93
CA TYR A 110 -15.51 5.99 -14.89
C TYR A 110 -14.94 7.38 -14.60
N PHE A 111 -13.91 7.75 -15.34
CA PHE A 111 -13.25 9.06 -15.24
C PHE A 111 -13.22 9.72 -16.63
N PRO A 112 -14.37 10.27 -17.07
CA PRO A 112 -14.47 10.87 -18.41
C PRO A 112 -13.64 12.15 -18.51
N PRO A 113 -13.25 12.56 -19.74
CA PRO A 113 -12.63 13.86 -19.95
C PRO A 113 -13.57 15.01 -19.55
N MET A 114 -12.99 16.15 -19.19
CA MET A 114 -13.75 17.37 -18.92
C MET A 114 -14.57 17.77 -20.16
N ASP A 115 -15.85 18.09 -19.94
CA ASP A 115 -16.73 18.65 -20.96
C ASP A 115 -16.61 20.18 -20.97
N PRO A 116 -16.06 20.82 -22.02
CA PRO A 116 -15.88 22.27 -22.06
C PRO A 116 -17.19 23.07 -21.92
N ARG A 117 -18.35 22.44 -22.16
CA ARG A 117 -19.68 23.06 -21.98
C ARG A 117 -20.02 23.31 -20.51
N CYS A 118 -19.23 22.80 -19.58
CA CYS A 118 -19.39 23.08 -18.16
C CYS A 118 -18.97 24.51 -17.76
N ASP A 119 -18.44 25.32 -18.67
CA ASP A 119 -17.96 26.68 -18.41
C ASP A 119 -19.11 27.60 -17.91
N PRO A 120 -19.05 28.06 -16.64
CA PRO A 120 -20.12 28.87 -16.05
C PRO A 120 -20.05 30.35 -16.44
N LYS A 121 -19.20 30.78 -17.38
CA LYS A 121 -18.99 32.19 -17.73
C LYS A 121 -20.28 32.99 -17.99
N ASP A 122 -21.32 32.36 -18.54
CA ASP A 122 -22.52 33.06 -19.01
C ASP A 122 -23.50 33.37 -17.87
N THR A 123 -23.49 32.56 -16.80
CA THR A 123 -24.36 32.73 -15.62
C THR A 123 -23.59 33.11 -14.36
N GLY A 124 -22.27 32.92 -14.35
CA GLY A 124 -21.41 33.01 -13.16
C GLY A 124 -21.63 31.88 -12.15
N VAL A 125 -22.42 30.86 -12.48
CA VAL A 125 -22.86 29.82 -11.55
C VAL A 125 -22.75 28.44 -12.20
N TRP A 126 -22.11 27.50 -11.49
CA TRP A 126 -22.12 26.09 -11.86
C TRP A 126 -23.57 25.55 -11.87
N SER A 127 -24.04 25.10 -13.03
CA SER A 127 -25.41 24.64 -13.26
C SER A 127 -25.42 23.43 -14.18
N PRO A 128 -26.50 22.63 -14.27
CA PRO A 128 -26.56 21.54 -15.24
C PRO A 128 -26.36 22.05 -16.68
N TRP A 129 -25.52 21.37 -17.46
CA TRP A 129 -25.18 21.74 -18.85
C TRP A 129 -25.37 20.59 -19.86
N MET A 130 -25.90 19.45 -19.38
CA MET A 130 -26.09 18.20 -20.13
C MET A 130 -27.52 18.01 -20.57
#